data_AF-A0AAP3MB51-F1
#
_entry.id   AF-A0AAP3MB51-F1
#
_cell.length_a   1.000
_cell.length_b   1.000
_cell.length_c   1.000
_cell.angle_alpha   90.00
_cell.angle_beta   90.00
_cell.angle_gamma   90.00
#
_symmetry.space_group_name_H-M   'P 1'
#
loop_
_entity.id
_entity.type
_entity.pdbx_description
1 polymer ?
#
loop_
_entity_poly.entity_id
_entity_poly.type
_entity_poly.pdbx_seq_one_letter_code
_entity_poly.pdbx_strand_id
1 'polypeptide(L)'
;MSKNSQLQENSKVEREIEEFIRRNYEEVDVYSGNLSSILRQLAFAEGVLFWFCYEQFNISIKIISFGWAFLLLYFVCDSIQYLLGYMHFKRQGDKYFKDYYEKKILNLDNYIHQDMPQSLNWMFRLKILTIVFSSVILLFGFLMGIYCTNN
;
A
#
# COMPACT_ATOMS: atom_id res chain seq x y z
N MET A 1 -12.88 13.53 46.42
CA MET A 1 -13.20 13.68 44.99
C MET A 1 -14.53 12.99 44.71
N SER A 2 -15.43 13.66 43.98
CA SER A 2 -16.76 13.13 43.65
C SER A 2 -16.64 12.03 42.59
N LYS A 3 -17.45 10.97 42.70
CA LYS A 3 -17.53 9.88 41.71
C LYS A 3 -17.82 10.40 40.29
N ASN A 4 -18.54 11.53 40.18
CA ASN A 4 -18.83 12.20 38.90
C ASN A 4 -17.62 12.90 38.29
N SER A 5 -16.71 13.45 39.11
CA SER A 5 -15.47 14.06 38.60
C SER A 5 -14.52 13.01 38.02
N GLN A 6 -14.45 11.81 38.60
CA GLN A 6 -13.66 10.69 38.05
C GLN A 6 -14.26 10.14 36.75
N LEU A 7 -15.59 10.04 36.65
CA LEU A 7 -16.27 9.62 35.42
C LEU A 7 -16.06 10.62 34.27
N GLN A 8 -16.10 11.92 34.55
CA GLN A 8 -15.81 12.95 33.54
C GLN A 8 -14.37 12.93 33.07
N GLU A 9 -13.41 12.74 33.98
CA GLU A 9 -11.99 12.65 33.67
C GLU A 9 -11.66 11.41 32.83
N ASN A 10 -12.22 10.24 33.19
CA ASN A 10 -12.10 9.02 32.40
C ASN A 10 -12.67 9.19 30.98
N SER A 11 -13.86 9.81 30.85
CA SER A 11 -14.47 10.08 29.54
C SER A 11 -13.69 11.06 28.66
N LYS A 12 -12.80 11.85 29.26
CA LYS A 12 -11.93 12.79 28.55
C LYS A 12 -10.67 12.07 28.05
N VAL A 13 -10.05 11.26 28.90
CA VAL A 13 -8.90 10.43 28.53
C VAL A 13 -9.27 9.44 27.42
N GLU A 14 -10.45 8.81 27.50
CA GLU A 14 -10.95 7.92 26.44
C GLU A 14 -11.08 8.64 25.08
N ARG A 15 -11.63 9.86 25.08
CA ARG A 15 -11.75 10.69 23.86
C ARG A 15 -10.40 11.12 23.29
N GLU A 16 -9.44 11.48 24.14
CA GLU A 16 -8.09 11.84 23.70
C GLU A 16 -7.36 10.64 23.08
N ILE A 17 -7.52 9.44 23.64
CA ILE A 17 -6.97 8.20 23.09
C ILE A 17 -7.63 7.89 21.73
N GLU A 18 -8.95 8.02 21.63
CA GLU A 18 -9.67 7.78 20.39
C GLU A 18 -9.28 8.76 19.28
N GLU A 19 -9.18 10.06 19.57
CA GLU A 19 -8.70 11.05 18.60
C GLU A 19 -7.26 10.78 18.15
N PHE A 20 -6.39 10.36 19.07
CA PHE A 20 -5.02 9.96 18.73
C PHE A 20 -5.01 8.76 17.80
N ILE A 21 -5.78 7.71 18.09
CA ILE A 21 -5.91 6.53 17.25
C ILE A 21 -6.44 6.92 15.86
N ARG A 22 -7.51 7.72 15.79
CA ARG A 22 -8.13 8.17 14.53
C ARG A 22 -7.14 8.91 13.65
N ARG A 23 -6.40 9.88 14.19
CA ARG A 23 -5.39 10.64 13.43
C ARG A 23 -4.32 9.73 12.85
N ASN A 24 -3.83 8.76 13.63
CA ASN A 24 -2.82 7.82 13.15
C ASN A 24 -3.36 6.95 12.00
N TYR A 25 -4.62 6.49 12.05
CA TYR A 25 -5.22 5.74 10.95
C TYR A 25 -5.40 6.59 9.69
N GLU A 26 -5.90 7.81 9.81
CA GLU A 26 -6.04 8.75 8.68
C GLU A 26 -4.68 9.04 8.03
N GLU A 27 -3.64 9.26 8.84
CA GLU A 27 -2.28 9.46 8.34
C GLU A 27 -1.75 8.21 7.62
N VAL A 28 -1.93 7.01 8.17
CA VAL A 28 -1.51 5.75 7.54
C VAL A 28 -2.17 5.56 6.17
N ASP A 29 -3.45 5.87 6.03
CA ASP A 29 -4.16 5.77 4.75
C ASP A 29 -3.62 6.77 3.72
N VAL A 30 -3.37 8.01 4.12
CA VAL A 30 -2.75 9.02 3.24
C VAL A 30 -1.35 8.60 2.80
N TYR A 31 -0.51 8.16 3.75
CA TYR A 31 0.86 7.73 3.44
C TYR A 31 0.88 6.46 2.58
N SER A 32 0.00 5.49 2.83
CA SER A 32 -0.07 4.26 2.04
C SER A 32 -0.55 4.52 0.60
N GLY A 33 -1.51 5.43 0.41
CA GLY A 33 -1.94 5.88 -0.91
C GLY A 33 -0.83 6.57 -1.69
N ASN A 34 -0.15 7.53 -1.05
CA ASN A 34 1.00 8.23 -1.64
C ASN A 34 2.14 7.27 -1.98
N LEU A 35 2.47 6.37 -1.05
CA LEU A 35 3.50 5.35 -1.27
C LEU A 35 3.14 4.45 -2.44
N SER A 36 1.89 3.99 -2.55
CA SER A 36 1.42 3.19 -3.68
C SER A 36 1.61 3.91 -5.02
N SER A 37 1.30 5.21 -5.08
CA SER A 37 1.53 6.05 -6.26
C SER A 37 3.01 6.17 -6.62
N ILE A 38 3.86 6.45 -5.63
CA ILE A 38 5.32 6.55 -5.82
C ILE A 38 5.90 5.23 -6.33
N LEU A 39 5.51 4.10 -5.74
CA LEU A 39 5.98 2.78 -6.16
C LEU A 39 5.57 2.47 -7.61
N ARG A 40 4.40 2.94 -8.07
CA ARG A 40 3.97 2.74 -9.45
C ARG A 40 4.82 3.55 -10.43
N GLN A 41 5.09 4.81 -10.10
CA GLN A 41 6.00 5.65 -10.88
C GLN A 41 7.40 5.05 -10.94
N LEU A 42 7.88 4.51 -9.81
CA LEU A 42 9.15 3.80 -9.73
C LEU A 42 9.14 2.54 -10.63
N ALA A 43 8.09 1.72 -10.59
CA ALA A 43 7.98 0.52 -11.42
C ALA A 43 8.02 0.85 -12.92
N PHE A 44 7.37 1.94 -13.36
CA PHE A 44 7.48 2.42 -14.73
C PHE A 44 8.89 2.90 -15.07
N ALA A 45 9.52 3.67 -14.17
CA ALA A 45 10.89 4.13 -14.35
C ALA A 45 11.88 2.95 -14.45
N GLU A 46 11.73 1.94 -13.61
CA GLU A 46 12.54 0.72 -13.66
C GLU A 46 12.36 -0.04 -14.98
N GLY A 47 11.14 -0.14 -15.51
CA GLY A 47 10.89 -0.73 -16.82
C GLY A 47 11.67 -0.04 -17.94
N VAL A 48 11.68 1.30 -17.92
CA VAL A 48 12.47 2.11 -18.88
C VAL A 48 13.97 1.90 -18.66
N LEU A 49 14.44 1.86 -17.41
CA LEU A 49 15.85 1.64 -17.10
C LEU A 49 16.32 0.24 -17.48
N PHE A 50 15.49 -0.79 -17.37
CA PHE A 50 15.81 -2.12 -17.88
C PHE A 50 16.00 -2.10 -19.40
N TRP A 51 15.14 -1.39 -20.12
CA TRP A 51 15.28 -1.22 -21.56
C TRP A 51 16.57 -0.47 -21.91
N PHE A 52 16.86 0.62 -21.19
CA PHE A 52 18.11 1.37 -21.34
C PHE A 52 19.35 0.48 -21.10
N CYS A 53 19.33 -0.32 -20.04
CA CYS A 53 20.39 -1.27 -19.70
C CYS A 53 20.62 -2.31 -20.81
N TYR A 54 19.56 -2.81 -21.42
CA TYR A 54 19.64 -3.72 -22.56
C TYR A 54 20.31 -3.07 -23.77
N GLU A 55 19.83 -1.89 -24.17
CA GLU A 55 20.30 -1.19 -25.38
C GLU A 55 21.71 -0.62 -25.25
N GLN A 56 22.05 -0.01 -24.12
CA GLN A 56 23.30 0.74 -23.96
C GLN A 56 24.45 -0.10 -23.43
N PHE A 57 24.17 -1.05 -22.54
CA PHE A 57 25.20 -1.87 -21.91
C PHE A 57 25.21 -3.31 -22.43
N ASN A 58 24.34 -3.64 -23.39
CA ASN A 58 24.24 -4.95 -24.01
C ASN A 58 24.06 -6.08 -22.98
N ILE A 59 23.35 -5.78 -21.89
CA ILE A 59 23.14 -6.72 -20.78
C ILE A 59 22.29 -7.90 -21.27
N SER A 60 22.62 -9.09 -20.76
CA SER A 60 21.93 -10.33 -21.13
C SER A 60 20.41 -10.21 -21.01
N ILE A 61 19.72 -10.55 -22.11
CA ILE A 61 18.26 -10.59 -22.18
C ILE A 61 17.63 -11.46 -21.08
N LYS A 62 18.36 -12.46 -20.56
CA LYS A 62 17.89 -13.30 -19.45
C LYS A 62 17.75 -12.51 -18.15
N ILE A 63 18.71 -11.63 -17.84
CA ILE A 63 18.70 -10.80 -16.63
C ILE A 63 17.57 -9.77 -16.74
N ILE A 64 17.47 -9.11 -17.89
CA ILE A 64 16.43 -8.12 -18.18
C ILE A 64 15.03 -8.75 -18.10
N SER A 65 14.85 -9.92 -18.71
CA SER A 65 13.57 -10.66 -18.65
C SER A 65 13.16 -11.01 -17.22
N PHE A 66 14.11 -11.37 -16.36
CA PHE A 66 13.83 -11.65 -14.95
C PHE A 66 13.35 -10.41 -14.20
N GLY A 67 13.99 -9.25 -14.42
CA GLY A 67 13.56 -7.97 -13.87
C GLY A 67 12.15 -7.58 -14.32
N TRP A 68 11.88 -7.71 -15.63
CA TRP A 68 10.54 -7.47 -16.19
C TRP A 68 9.48 -8.41 -15.63
N ALA A 69 9.80 -9.68 -15.36
CA ALA A 69 8.87 -10.61 -14.74
C ALA A 69 8.47 -10.16 -13.32
N PHE A 70 9.41 -9.63 -12.52
CA PHE A 70 9.11 -9.05 -11.21
C PHE A 70 8.27 -7.77 -11.31
N LEU A 71 8.52 -6.90 -12.30
CA LEU A 71 7.69 -5.72 -12.56
C LEU A 71 6.27 -6.10 -12.98
N LEU A 72 6.11 -7.10 -13.85
CA LEU A 72 4.80 -7.63 -14.22
C LEU A 72 4.07 -8.19 -12.99
N LEU A 73 4.77 -8.94 -12.14
CA LEU A 73 4.21 -9.45 -10.91
C LEU A 73 3.81 -8.32 -9.95
N TYR A 74 4.60 -7.24 -9.88
CA TYR A 74 4.23 -6.01 -9.15
C TYR A 74 2.90 -5.45 -9.64
N PHE A 75 2.71 -5.27 -10.95
CA PHE A 75 1.47 -4.71 -11.50
C PHE A 75 0.27 -5.64 -11.30
N VAL A 76 0.47 -6.95 -11.33
CA VAL A 76 -0.57 -7.94 -10.97
C VAL A 76 -0.96 -7.77 -9.50
N CYS A 77 0.02 -7.68 -8.60
CA CYS A 77 -0.25 -7.46 -7.17
C CYS A 77 -0.94 -6.12 -6.92
N ASP A 78 -0.52 -5.04 -7.58
CA ASP A 78 -1.17 -3.72 -7.49
C ASP A 78 -2.62 -3.82 -7.93
N SER A 79 -2.89 -4.44 -9.08
CA SER A 79 -4.25 -4.61 -9.61
C SER A 79 -5.15 -5.43 -8.67
N ILE A 80 -4.64 -6.54 -8.13
CA ILE A 80 -5.37 -7.37 -7.15
C ILE A 80 -5.65 -6.58 -5.88
N GLN A 81 -4.69 -5.78 -5.39
CA GLN A 81 -4.87 -4.92 -4.22
C GLN A 81 -6.03 -3.94 -4.44
N TYR A 82 -6.09 -3.26 -5.59
CA TYR A 82 -7.21 -2.36 -5.91
C TYR A 82 -8.54 -3.09 -6.03
N LEU A 83 -8.56 -4.27 -6.64
CA LEU A 83 -9.79 -5.07 -6.76
C LEU A 83 -10.33 -5.48 -5.39
N LEU A 84 -9.47 -6.01 -4.51
CA LEU A 84 -9.84 -6.37 -3.15
C LEU A 84 -10.32 -5.16 -2.35
N GLY A 85 -9.66 -4.01 -2.53
CA GLY A 85 -10.03 -2.76 -1.88
C GLY A 85 -11.42 -2.32 -2.31
N TYR A 86 -11.67 -2.29 -3.61
CA TYR A 86 -12.98 -1.98 -4.18
C TYR A 86 -14.07 -2.92 -3.64
N MET A 87 -13.84 -4.24 -3.66
CA MET A 87 -14.81 -5.21 -3.15
C MET A 87 -15.11 -5.00 -1.66
N HIS A 88 -14.10 -4.68 -0.85
CA HIS A 88 -14.26 -4.41 0.57
C HIS A 88 -15.06 -3.13 0.81
N PHE A 89 -14.63 -2.00 0.24
CA PHE A 89 -15.29 -0.71 0.42
C PHE A 89 -16.71 -0.68 -0.16
N LYS A 90 -16.96 -1.40 -1.26
CA LYS A 90 -18.32 -1.58 -1.77
C LYS A 90 -19.22 -2.28 -0.76
N ARG A 91 -18.76 -3.41 -0.18
CA ARG A 91 -19.54 -4.15 0.84
C ARG A 91 -19.81 -3.30 2.08
N GLN A 92 -18.83 -2.51 2.52
CA GLN A 92 -19.03 -1.60 3.64
C GLN A 92 -20.01 -0.47 3.30
N GLY A 93 -19.89 0.12 2.10
CA GLY A 93 -20.85 1.10 1.61
C GLY A 93 -22.28 0.56 1.55
N ASP A 94 -22.47 -0.66 1.04
CA ASP A 94 -23.78 -1.32 0.99
C ASP A 94 -24.33 -1.57 2.40
N LYS A 95 -23.48 -1.95 3.37
CA LYS A 95 -23.86 -2.13 4.78
C LYS A 95 -24.29 -0.79 5.41
N TYR A 96 -23.54 0.27 5.17
CA TYR A 96 -23.83 1.61 5.70
C TYR A 96 -25.12 2.18 5.13
N PHE A 97 -25.32 2.00 3.82
CA PHE A 97 -26.54 2.36 3.15
C PHE A 97 -27.74 1.62 3.75
N LYS A 98 -27.61 0.31 3.98
CA LYS A 98 -28.66 -0.49 4.62
C LYS A 98 -28.98 -0.02 6.04
N ASP A 99 -27.96 0.21 6.87
CA ASP A 99 -28.16 0.66 8.25
C ASP A 99 -28.80 2.06 8.33
N TYR A 100 -28.47 2.95 7.39
CA TYR A 100 -29.11 4.27 7.25
C TYR A 100 -30.62 4.16 6.95
N TYR A 101 -31.00 3.32 5.98
CA TYR A 101 -32.41 3.10 5.63
C TYR A 101 -33.20 2.40 6.74
N GLU A 102 -32.57 1.48 7.47
CA GLU A 102 -33.18 0.76 8.59
C GLU A 102 -33.26 1.60 9.87
N LYS A 103 -32.82 2.88 9.85
CA LYS A 103 -32.79 3.79 11.01
C LYS A 103 -32.12 3.18 12.25
N LYS A 104 -31.14 2.29 12.07
CA LYS A 104 -30.34 1.83 13.21
C LYS A 104 -29.58 3.02 13.77
N ILE A 105 -29.42 3.06 15.10
CA ILE A 105 -28.60 4.08 15.76
C ILE A 105 -27.18 3.93 15.23
N LEU A 106 -26.79 4.86 14.36
CA LEU A 106 -25.45 4.97 13.79
C LEU A 106 -24.51 5.38 14.92
N ASN A 107 -24.01 4.41 15.68
CA ASN A 107 -22.94 4.68 16.63
C ASN A 107 -21.66 4.92 15.82
N LEU A 108 -21.25 6.18 15.67
CA LEU A 108 -20.21 6.65 14.75
C LEU A 108 -18.93 5.81 14.83
N ASP A 109 -18.58 5.37 16.04
CA ASP A 109 -17.37 4.60 16.34
C ASP A 109 -17.31 3.24 15.61
N ASN A 110 -18.46 2.60 15.40
CA ASN A 110 -18.57 1.33 14.66
C ASN A 110 -18.34 1.48 13.14
N TYR A 111 -18.38 2.72 12.65
CA TYR A 111 -18.23 3.05 11.22
C TYR A 111 -16.84 3.63 10.92
N ILE A 112 -16.15 4.16 11.94
CA ILE A 112 -14.82 4.79 11.84
C ILE A 112 -13.70 3.77 12.02
N HIS A 113 -13.88 2.77 12.89
CA HIS A 113 -12.82 1.82 13.25
C HIS A 113 -13.02 0.48 12.55
N GLN A 114 -12.74 0.44 11.26
CA GLN A 114 -12.72 -0.81 10.51
C GLN A 114 -11.30 -1.19 10.14
N ASP A 115 -10.85 -2.30 10.70
CA ASP A 115 -9.55 -2.89 10.38
C ASP A 115 -9.45 -3.12 8.87
N MET A 116 -8.38 -2.62 8.27
CA MET A 116 -8.08 -2.90 6.88
C MET A 116 -7.94 -4.42 6.70
N PRO A 117 -8.61 -5.03 5.71
CA PRO A 117 -8.53 -6.46 5.45
C PRO A 117 -7.08 -6.95 5.42
N GLN A 118 -6.81 -8.04 6.15
CA GLN A 118 -5.46 -8.63 6.18
C GLN A 118 -4.95 -8.99 4.78
N SER A 119 -5.85 -9.33 3.85
CA SER A 119 -5.53 -9.58 2.44
C SER A 119 -4.97 -8.36 1.71
N LEU A 120 -5.46 -7.15 2.00
CA LEU A 120 -4.91 -5.91 1.43
C LEU A 120 -3.50 -5.65 1.93
N ASN A 121 -3.30 -5.82 3.24
CA ASN A 121 -1.98 -5.69 3.86
C ASN A 121 -0.98 -6.70 3.28
N TRP A 122 -1.42 -7.93 3.03
CA TRP A 122 -0.57 -8.98 2.45
C TRP A 122 -0.19 -8.66 1.00
N MET A 123 -1.15 -8.23 0.18
CA MET A 123 -0.90 -7.82 -1.21
C MET A 123 0.03 -6.61 -1.28
N PHE A 124 -0.14 -5.65 -0.37
CA PHE A 124 0.74 -4.48 -0.28
C PHE A 124 2.19 -4.87 0.03
N ARG A 125 2.42 -5.79 0.98
CA ARG A 125 3.75 -6.32 1.31
C ARG A 125 4.36 -7.07 0.13
N LEU A 126 3.58 -7.94 -0.52
CA LEU A 126 4.04 -8.69 -1.68
C LEU A 126 4.45 -7.74 -2.82
N LYS A 127 3.64 -6.72 -3.08
CA LYS A 127 3.95 -5.66 -4.04
C LYS A 127 5.29 -4.98 -3.73
N ILE A 128 5.51 -4.56 -2.49
CA ILE A 128 6.79 -3.96 -2.08
C ILE A 128 7.96 -4.92 -2.30
N LEU A 129 7.81 -6.19 -1.96
CA LEU A 129 8.87 -7.17 -2.19
C LEU A 129 9.22 -7.29 -3.66
N THR A 130 8.22 -7.39 -4.54
CA THR A 130 8.44 -7.54 -5.99
C THR A 130 9.20 -6.37 -6.60
N ILE A 131 8.87 -5.13 -6.23
CA ILE A 131 9.59 -3.97 -6.73
C ILE A 131 11.01 -3.90 -6.17
N VAL A 132 11.22 -4.21 -4.89
CA VAL A 132 12.57 -4.28 -4.32
C VAL A 132 13.44 -5.31 -5.05
N PHE A 133 12.90 -6.50 -5.35
CA PHE A 133 13.62 -7.50 -6.13
C PHE A 133 13.95 -7.01 -7.54
N SER A 134 13.00 -6.34 -8.19
CA SER A 134 13.22 -5.69 -9.49
C SER A 134 14.35 -4.65 -9.42
N SER A 135 14.32 -3.74 -8.44
CA SER A 135 15.36 -2.73 -8.22
C SER A 135 16.74 -3.35 -8.03
N VAL A 136 16.84 -4.44 -7.25
CA VAL A 136 18.11 -5.14 -7.01
C VAL A 136 18.66 -5.75 -8.29
N ILE A 137 17.81 -6.39 -9.10
CA ILE A 137 18.21 -6.95 -10.40
C ILE A 137 18.67 -5.83 -11.35
N LEU A 138 17.95 -4.70 -11.37
CA LEU A 138 18.32 -3.55 -12.18
C LEU A 138 19.69 -2.98 -11.79
N LEU A 139 19.93 -2.81 -10.49
CA LEU A 139 21.22 -2.34 -9.96
C LEU A 139 22.35 -3.29 -10.35
N PHE A 140 22.13 -4.60 -10.19
CA PHE A 140 23.09 -5.62 -10.60
C PHE A 140 23.38 -5.55 -12.10
N GLY A 141 22.34 -5.42 -12.93
CA GLY A 141 22.47 -5.24 -14.37
C GLY A 141 23.32 -4.02 -14.70
N PHE A 142 23.01 -2.87 -14.10
CA PHE A 142 23.73 -1.61 -14.31
C PHE A 142 25.22 -1.71 -13.96
N LEU A 143 25.56 -2.30 -12.80
CA LEU A 143 26.94 -2.49 -12.37
C LEU A 143 27.72 -3.43 -13.29
N MET A 144 27.10 -4.55 -13.70
CA MET A 144 27.69 -5.48 -14.67
C MET A 144 27.91 -4.79 -16.03
N GLY A 145 26.93 -4.02 -16.49
CA GLY A 145 27.01 -3.26 -17.72
C GLY A 145 28.19 -2.29 -17.75
N ILE A 146 28.33 -1.49 -16.68
CA ILE A 146 29.47 -0.55 -16.55
C ILE A 146 30.80 -1.30 -16.52
N TYR A 147 30.90 -2.40 -15.78
CA TYR A 147 32.15 -3.15 -15.67
C TYR A 147 32.56 -3.81 -17.00
N CYS A 148 31.60 -4.31 -17.77
CA CYS A 148 31.86 -4.94 -19.06
C CYS A 148 32.12 -3.94 -20.20
N THR A 149 31.62 -2.70 -20.10
CA THR A 149 31.83 -1.68 -21.14
C THR A 149 33.19 -0.98 -21.02
N ASN A 150 33.81 -1.01 -19.83
CA ASN A 150 35.09 -0.36 -19.54
C ASN A 150 36.33 -1.28 -19.69
N ASN A 151 36.14 -2.55 -20.06
CA ASN A 151 37.21 -3.51 -20.37
C ASN A 151 37.15 -3.90 -21.85
#